data_AF-A0AAN9BZX8-F1
#
_entry.id   AF-A0AAN9BZX8-F1
#
_cell.length_a   1.000
_cell.length_b   1.000
_cell.length_c   1.000
_cell.angle_alpha   90.00
_cell.angle_beta   90.00
_cell.angle_gamma   90.00
#
_symmetry.space_group_name_H-M   'P 1'
#
loop_
_entity.id
_entity.type
_entity.pdbx_description
1 polymer ?
#
loop_
_entity_poly.entity_id
_entity_poly.type
_entity_poly.pdbx_seq_one_letter_code
_entity_poly.pdbx_strand_id
1 'polypeptide(L)'
;MDAARPSRKRKRIANPVKQTTETVSVKTTACDKSQAKGPHEASQSKQNKVTFTTALEQRELEEFAASDRGKAATEVTIQAECSDENSPKIDFGVVSFANLESLNLRCQAVKALNFQGNNYPKLKHLRMDSLLDEVQSVNFDLPLLETISFQFVNVNDPRGFGKSLSRSPRLKTFSSYKLYGLLMGSKFHTLALPRCEVLDFHRAEGLLRLKLWAPKLKTLNLQSCHELEKVVILDRKPQGYTGEDYEVDGEPTPYTVNIDNVCERPAGNVLTHTRCVRVLGKPFD
;
A
#
# COMPACT_ATOMS: atom_id res chain seq x y z
N MET A 1 -49.45 39.49 4.76
CA MET A 1 -48.67 40.35 5.68
C MET A 1 -47.77 39.44 6.48
N ASP A 2 -46.59 39.14 5.93
CA ASP A 2 -45.64 38.21 6.55
C ASP A 2 -44.62 38.98 7.38
N ALA A 3 -44.60 38.70 8.68
CA ALA A 3 -43.70 39.33 9.64
C ALA A 3 -42.33 38.65 9.62
N ALA A 4 -41.30 39.40 9.20
CA ALA A 4 -39.90 38.97 9.20
C ALA A 4 -39.35 38.81 10.62
N ARG A 5 -38.75 37.65 10.92
CA ARG A 5 -38.03 37.37 12.18
C ARG A 5 -36.59 37.91 12.12
N PRO A 6 -36.08 38.55 13.20
CA PRO A 6 -34.73 39.10 13.22
C PRO A 6 -33.66 38.02 13.51
N SER A 7 -32.57 38.08 12.74
CA SER A 7 -31.40 37.21 12.89
C SER A 7 -30.48 37.66 14.03
N ARG A 8 -30.20 36.76 14.97
CA ARG A 8 -29.25 36.99 16.07
C ARG A 8 -27.82 36.72 15.60
N LYS A 9 -27.00 37.78 15.53
CA LYS A 9 -25.55 37.69 15.31
C LYS A 9 -24.86 37.13 16.56
N ARG A 10 -24.27 35.93 16.47
CA ARG A 10 -23.37 35.38 17.50
C ARG A 10 -21.97 35.94 17.31
N LYS A 11 -21.43 36.61 18.34
CA LYS A 11 -20.02 37.00 18.43
C LYS A 11 -19.16 35.76 18.64
N ARG A 12 -18.22 35.51 17.73
CA ARG A 12 -17.13 34.53 17.93
C ARG A 12 -16.09 35.14 18.88
N ILE A 13 -15.85 34.47 19.99
CA ILE A 13 -14.73 34.76 20.90
C ILE A 13 -13.54 33.94 20.38
N ALA A 14 -12.47 34.62 20.01
CA ALA A 14 -11.22 33.99 19.59
C ALA A 14 -10.42 33.59 20.84
N ASN A 15 -10.15 32.30 21.00
CA ASN A 15 -9.22 31.81 22.01
C ASN A 15 -7.79 31.90 21.47
N PRO A 16 -6.82 32.40 22.26
CA PRO A 16 -5.43 32.42 21.88
C PRO A 16 -4.87 31.00 21.82
N VAL A 17 -4.35 30.62 20.65
CA VAL A 17 -3.62 29.37 20.42
C VAL A 17 -2.30 29.45 21.18
N LYS A 18 -2.12 28.61 22.20
CA LYS A 18 -0.82 28.40 22.85
C LYS A 18 0.04 27.56 21.91
N GLN A 19 1.19 28.09 21.52
CA GLN A 19 2.24 27.31 20.85
C GLN A 19 2.87 26.37 21.88
N THR A 20 2.53 25.09 21.79
CA THR A 20 3.18 24.03 22.56
C THR A 20 4.40 23.57 21.78
N THR A 21 5.59 23.69 22.35
CA THR A 21 6.84 23.17 21.78
C THR A 21 6.89 21.68 22.10
N GLU A 22 6.42 20.83 21.18
CA GLU A 22 6.53 19.38 21.34
C GLU A 22 7.98 18.93 21.14
N THR A 23 8.48 18.18 22.11
CA THR A 23 9.80 17.57 22.06
C THR A 23 9.70 16.30 21.23
N VAL A 24 10.06 16.36 19.95
CA VAL A 24 10.16 15.16 19.10
C VAL A 24 11.21 14.24 19.73
N SER A 25 10.75 13.16 20.39
CA SER A 25 11.65 12.14 20.94
C SER A 25 12.22 11.31 19.79
N VAL A 26 13.23 11.86 19.15
CA VAL A 26 14.01 11.16 18.15
C VAL A 26 14.85 10.10 18.86
N LYS A 27 14.38 8.86 18.92
CA LYS A 27 15.27 7.73 19.22
C LYS A 27 16.12 7.43 17.99
N THR A 28 17.29 8.06 17.92
CA THR A 28 18.35 7.62 17.02
C THR A 28 19.00 6.40 17.68
N THR A 29 18.56 5.19 17.33
CA THR A 29 19.33 4.00 17.68
C THR A 29 20.58 3.97 16.80
N ALA A 30 21.65 4.63 17.25
CA ALA A 30 22.98 4.30 16.82
C ALA A 30 23.27 2.88 17.38
N CYS A 31 23.44 1.91 16.49
CA CYS A 31 23.84 0.57 16.89
C CYS A 31 25.32 0.62 17.29
N ASP A 32 25.59 0.94 18.55
CA ASP A 32 26.92 0.81 19.15
C ASP A 32 27.19 -0.68 19.37
N LYS A 33 28.00 -1.27 18.48
CA LYS A 33 28.61 -2.58 18.72
C LYS A 33 30.07 -2.36 19.07
N SER A 34 30.36 -2.37 20.36
CA SER A 34 31.70 -2.64 20.87
C SER A 34 31.95 -4.15 20.89
N GLN A 35 33.17 -4.51 20.48
CA GLN A 35 33.87 -5.80 20.63
C GLN A 35 33.52 -6.97 19.68
N ALA A 36 34.32 -7.13 18.62
CA ALA A 36 35.33 -8.20 18.49
C ALA A 36 35.95 -8.17 17.07
N LYS A 37 37.29 -8.12 17.01
CA LYS A 37 38.10 -8.07 15.77
C LYS A 37 38.06 -9.42 15.03
N GLY A 38 37.58 -9.41 13.79
CA GLY A 38 37.81 -10.44 12.78
C GLY A 38 37.89 -9.78 11.38
N PRO A 39 38.78 -10.22 10.49
CA PRO A 39 38.98 -9.58 9.19
C PRO A 39 37.98 -10.14 8.18
N HIS A 40 36.79 -9.58 8.16
CA HIS A 40 35.91 -9.61 7.00
C HIS A 40 35.33 -8.22 6.84
N GLU A 41 35.56 -7.59 5.68
CA GLU A 41 34.98 -6.32 5.26
C GLU A 41 33.45 -6.45 5.18
N ALA A 42 32.78 -6.38 6.33
CA ALA A 42 31.37 -6.07 6.39
C ALA A 42 31.25 -4.56 6.20
N SER A 43 30.91 -4.14 4.99
CA SER A 43 30.48 -2.78 4.71
C SER A 43 29.17 -2.53 5.47
N GLN A 44 29.30 -2.09 6.73
CA GLN A 44 28.19 -1.69 7.57
C GLN A 44 27.68 -0.34 7.04
N SER A 45 26.81 -0.38 6.03
CA SER A 45 26.04 0.79 5.66
C SER A 45 25.19 1.19 6.88
N LYS A 46 25.54 2.30 7.54
CA LYS A 46 24.70 2.89 8.61
C LYS A 46 23.31 3.12 8.02
N GLN A 47 22.33 2.30 8.41
CA GLN A 47 20.94 2.47 8.00
C GLN A 47 20.38 3.71 8.70
N ASN A 48 19.93 4.68 7.91
CA ASN A 48 19.34 5.91 8.43
C ASN A 48 17.84 5.69 8.61
N LYS A 49 17.49 5.03 9.72
CA LYS A 49 16.10 4.75 10.10
C LYS A 49 15.54 5.89 10.93
N VAL A 50 14.31 6.32 10.60
CA VAL A 50 13.56 7.32 11.34
C VAL A 50 12.20 6.75 11.73
N THR A 51 11.81 6.95 12.98
CA THR A 51 10.51 6.52 13.50
C THR A 51 9.82 7.68 14.20
N PHE A 52 8.57 7.91 13.84
CA PHE A 52 7.65 8.83 14.49
C PHE A 52 6.62 8.01 15.26
N THR A 53 6.47 8.29 16.55
CA THR A 53 5.51 7.61 17.44
C THR A 53 4.22 8.41 17.63
N THR A 54 4.12 9.56 16.96
CA THR A 54 2.96 10.45 16.96
C THR A 54 2.44 10.60 15.53
N ALA A 55 1.17 10.97 15.40
CA ALA A 55 0.63 11.37 14.11
C ALA A 55 1.38 12.60 13.62
N LEU A 56 1.72 12.63 12.33
CA LEU A 56 2.33 13.80 11.71
C LEU A 56 1.29 14.72 11.11
N GLU A 57 1.47 16.02 11.30
CA GLU A 57 0.87 17.03 10.44
C GLU A 57 1.57 17.08 9.08
N GLN A 58 0.85 17.56 8.07
CA GLN A 58 1.41 17.71 6.72
C GLN A 58 2.68 18.59 6.72
N ARG A 59 2.66 19.68 7.48
CA ARG A 59 3.80 20.59 7.61
C ARG A 59 5.04 19.88 8.18
N GLU A 60 4.86 19.03 9.18
CA GLU A 60 5.97 18.31 9.82
C GLU A 60 6.58 17.28 8.85
N LEU A 61 5.74 16.60 8.06
CA LEU A 61 6.20 15.70 7.01
C LEU A 61 7.04 16.44 5.97
N GLU A 62 6.60 17.62 5.52
CA GLU A 62 7.32 18.47 4.56
C GLU A 62 8.66 18.97 5.13
N GLU A 63 8.65 19.50 6.35
CA GLU A 63 9.86 19.97 7.04
C GLU A 63 10.87 18.82 7.23
N PHE A 64 10.38 17.63 7.62
CA PHE A 64 11.21 16.45 7.75
C PHE A 64 11.80 16.02 6.39
N ALA A 65 10.98 15.91 5.34
CA ALA A 65 11.43 15.51 4.00
C ALA A 65 12.48 16.47 3.43
N ALA A 66 12.36 17.77 3.71
CA ALA A 66 13.31 18.80 3.28
C ALA A 66 14.63 18.82 4.07
N SER A 67 14.61 18.32 5.32
CA SER A 67 15.79 18.27 6.19
C SER A 67 16.88 17.33 5.66
N ASP A 68 18.13 17.55 6.06
CA ASP A 68 19.25 16.65 5.71
C ASP A 68 18.99 15.22 6.19
N ARG A 69 18.32 15.09 7.34
CA ARG A 69 17.95 13.81 7.90
C ARG A 69 16.90 13.08 7.06
N GLY A 70 15.86 13.77 6.58
CA GLY A 70 14.86 13.19 5.69
C GLY A 70 15.46 12.78 4.35
N LYS A 71 16.30 13.63 3.76
CA LYS A 71 17.05 13.33 2.53
C LYS A 71 17.95 12.10 2.67
N ALA A 72 18.56 11.89 3.84
CA ALA A 72 19.42 10.76 4.12
C ALA A 72 18.66 9.50 4.57
N ALA A 73 17.37 9.60 4.90
CA ALA A 73 16.59 8.49 5.45
C ALA A 73 16.42 7.36 4.42
N THR A 74 16.71 6.14 4.86
CA THR A 74 16.51 4.91 4.07
C THR A 74 15.27 4.15 4.51
N GLU A 75 14.82 4.37 5.75
CA GLU A 75 13.60 3.78 6.29
C GLU A 75 12.86 4.82 7.12
N VAL A 76 11.57 4.98 6.86
CA VAL A 76 10.67 5.86 7.62
C VAL A 76 9.51 5.02 8.14
N THR A 77 9.28 5.09 9.45
CA THR A 77 8.12 4.50 10.10
C THR A 77 7.32 5.61 10.78
N ILE A 78 6.03 5.69 10.50
CA ILE A 78 5.09 6.52 11.26
C ILE A 78 4.14 5.55 11.96
N GLN A 79 4.18 5.55 13.28
CA GLN A 79 3.32 4.73 14.13
C GLN A 79 2.60 5.68 15.08
N ALA A 80 1.50 6.26 14.61
CA ALA A 80 0.68 7.11 15.44
C ALA A 80 -0.07 6.25 16.48
N GLU A 81 -0.20 6.76 17.69
CA GLU A 81 -0.97 6.07 18.75
C GLU A 81 -2.43 6.58 18.84
N CYS A 82 -2.80 7.60 18.06
CA CYS A 82 -4.14 8.19 18.07
C CYS A 82 -5.13 7.38 17.22
N SER A 83 -6.39 7.34 17.67
CA SER A 83 -7.51 6.69 16.98
C SER A 83 -8.64 7.67 16.69
N ASP A 84 -8.31 8.96 16.62
CA ASP A 84 -9.28 10.03 16.67
C ASP A 84 -9.68 10.40 15.24
N GLU A 85 -10.98 10.61 14.98
CA GLU A 85 -11.52 11.01 13.66
C GLU A 85 -10.94 12.35 13.15
N ASN A 86 -10.29 13.13 14.02
CA ASN A 86 -9.66 14.40 13.69
C ASN A 86 -8.14 14.28 13.46
N SER A 87 -7.62 13.07 13.23
CA SER A 87 -6.19 12.87 13.00
C SER A 87 -5.72 13.63 11.74
N PRO A 88 -4.55 14.29 11.80
CA PRO A 88 -4.06 15.08 10.69
C PRO A 88 -3.82 14.20 9.45
N LYS A 89 -4.35 14.65 8.31
CA LYS A 89 -4.19 13.96 7.02
C LYS A 89 -2.89 14.39 6.36
N ILE A 90 -2.05 13.42 6.02
CA ILE A 90 -0.82 13.67 5.25
C ILE A 90 -0.98 13.21 3.79
N ASP A 91 -0.20 13.81 2.91
CA ASP A 91 -0.14 13.55 1.47
C ASP A 91 1.33 13.34 1.06
N PHE A 92 1.68 12.09 0.73
CA PHE A 92 3.01 11.76 0.23
C PHE A 92 3.25 12.23 -1.21
N GLY A 93 2.23 12.68 -1.92
CA GLY A 93 2.35 13.20 -3.28
C GLY A 93 3.07 14.55 -3.38
N VAL A 94 3.19 15.29 -2.27
CA VAL A 94 3.82 16.63 -2.24
C VAL A 94 5.21 16.64 -1.60
N VAL A 95 5.71 15.49 -1.15
CA VAL A 95 7.05 15.32 -0.60
C VAL A 95 7.86 14.31 -1.41
N SER A 96 9.17 14.30 -1.19
CA SER A 96 10.10 13.44 -1.91
C SER A 96 11.17 12.92 -0.96
N PHE A 97 11.54 11.65 -1.13
CA PHE A 97 12.60 11.00 -0.38
C PHE A 97 13.52 10.21 -1.32
N ALA A 98 14.59 10.86 -1.75
CA ALA A 98 15.52 10.33 -2.76
C ALA A 98 16.21 9.01 -2.35
N ASN A 99 16.31 8.72 -1.05
CA ASN A 99 17.00 7.53 -0.53
C ASN A 99 16.08 6.53 0.18
N LEU A 100 14.77 6.78 0.24
CA LEU A 100 13.85 5.94 0.98
C LEU A 100 13.67 4.59 0.30
N GLU A 101 13.99 3.51 1.01
CA GLU A 101 13.81 2.13 0.55
C GLU A 101 12.59 1.46 1.19
N SER A 102 12.20 1.89 2.40
CA SER A 102 11.12 1.29 3.17
C SER A 102 10.26 2.35 3.84
N LEU A 103 8.94 2.30 3.61
CA LEU A 103 7.94 3.14 4.25
C LEU A 103 6.92 2.28 4.99
N ASN A 104 6.74 2.54 6.28
CA ASN A 104 5.75 1.88 7.12
C ASN A 104 4.85 2.91 7.78
N LEU A 105 3.55 2.89 7.46
CA LEU A 105 2.54 3.75 8.07
C LEU A 105 1.61 2.89 8.91
N ARG A 106 1.42 3.28 10.16
CA ARG A 106 0.49 2.66 11.10
C ARG A 106 -0.35 3.72 11.79
N CYS A 107 -1.67 3.55 11.75
CA CYS A 107 -2.62 4.46 12.39
C CYS A 107 -2.46 5.92 11.97
N GLN A 108 -1.98 6.18 10.74
CA GLN A 108 -1.84 7.55 10.21
C GLN A 108 -2.96 7.81 9.22
N ALA A 109 -3.63 8.97 9.31
CA ALA A 109 -4.57 9.39 8.29
C ALA A 109 -3.79 9.86 7.05
N VAL A 110 -4.11 9.27 5.89
CA VAL A 110 -3.45 9.58 4.62
C VAL A 110 -4.50 9.96 3.59
N LYS A 111 -4.33 11.13 2.98
CA LYS A 111 -5.28 11.64 1.98
C LYS A 111 -5.28 10.77 0.71
N ALA A 112 -4.10 10.50 0.16
CA ALA A 112 -3.93 9.71 -1.04
C ALA A 112 -2.61 8.93 -1.00
N LEU A 113 -2.61 7.74 -1.58
CA LEU A 113 -1.41 6.93 -1.75
C LEU A 113 -0.83 7.22 -3.14
N ASN A 114 -0.14 8.36 -3.26
CA ASN A 114 0.47 8.81 -4.50
C ASN A 114 2.01 8.77 -4.41
N PHE A 115 2.60 7.71 -4.96
CA PHE A 115 4.05 7.53 -4.97
C PHE A 115 4.54 7.38 -6.40
N GLN A 116 5.39 8.30 -6.81
CA GLN A 116 5.96 8.36 -8.15
C GLN A 116 7.48 8.10 -8.09
N GLY A 117 8.04 7.44 -9.10
CA GLY A 117 9.44 7.02 -9.11
C GLY A 117 10.43 8.18 -9.07
N ASN A 118 10.06 9.36 -9.54
CA ASN A 118 10.88 10.57 -9.41
C ASN A 118 10.99 11.07 -7.95
N ASN A 119 9.96 10.86 -7.13
CA ASN A 119 9.92 11.28 -5.74
C ASN A 119 10.44 10.19 -4.79
N TYR A 120 10.31 8.92 -5.19
CA TYR A 120 10.65 7.75 -4.39
C TYR A 120 11.48 6.73 -5.19
N PRO A 121 12.63 7.13 -5.75
CA PRO A 121 13.35 6.34 -6.76
C PRO A 121 13.90 5.02 -6.24
N LYS A 122 14.04 4.87 -4.91
CA LYS A 122 14.62 3.68 -4.27
C LYS A 122 13.62 2.85 -3.47
N LEU A 123 12.34 3.21 -3.47
CA LEU A 123 11.34 2.59 -2.60
C LEU A 123 11.06 1.14 -3.04
N LYS A 124 11.35 0.19 -2.15
CA LYS A 124 11.22 -1.26 -2.35
C LYS A 124 10.12 -1.87 -1.50
N HIS A 125 9.86 -1.30 -0.32
CA HIS A 125 8.95 -1.84 0.67
C HIS A 125 7.92 -0.81 1.10
N LEU A 126 6.64 -1.16 0.99
CA LEU A 126 5.52 -0.33 1.42
C LEU A 126 4.61 -1.12 2.35
N ARG A 127 4.43 -0.64 3.57
CA ARG A 127 3.49 -1.21 4.55
C ARG A 127 2.53 -0.15 5.03
N MET A 128 1.23 -0.44 4.92
CA MET A 128 0.14 0.36 5.45
C MET A 128 -0.67 -0.51 6.40
N ASP A 129 -0.85 -0.04 7.63
CA ASP A 129 -1.51 -0.80 8.68
C ASP A 129 -2.50 0.11 9.43
N SER A 130 -3.80 -0.21 9.34
CA SER A 130 -4.85 0.47 10.09
C SER A 130 -4.89 1.98 9.83
N LEU A 131 -4.98 2.39 8.55
CA LEU A 131 -5.08 3.82 8.22
C LEU A 131 -6.40 4.38 8.77
N LEU A 132 -6.36 5.57 9.40
CA LEU A 132 -7.50 6.12 10.16
C LEU A 132 -8.62 6.72 9.31
N ASP A 133 -8.48 6.70 7.99
CA ASP A 133 -9.41 7.33 7.04
C ASP A 133 -9.44 6.56 5.71
N GLU A 134 -10.45 6.85 4.91
CA GLU A 134 -10.52 6.37 3.53
C GLU A 134 -9.45 7.05 2.68
N VAL A 135 -8.63 6.23 2.02
CA VAL A 135 -7.66 6.67 1.03
C VAL A 135 -8.43 7.11 -0.22
N GLN A 136 -8.31 8.38 -0.59
CA GLN A 136 -9.06 8.93 -1.72
C GLN A 136 -8.68 8.26 -3.04
N SER A 137 -7.40 7.93 -3.24
CA SER A 137 -6.92 7.28 -4.47
C SER A 137 -5.60 6.56 -4.25
N VAL A 138 -5.35 5.56 -5.10
CA VAL A 138 -4.12 4.76 -5.13
C VAL A 138 -3.42 4.95 -6.48
N ASN A 139 -2.28 5.63 -6.48
CA ASN A 139 -1.50 5.97 -7.66
C ASN A 139 -0.01 5.63 -7.44
N PHE A 140 0.42 4.45 -7.90
CA PHE A 140 1.82 4.02 -7.82
C PHE A 140 2.46 4.03 -9.19
N ASP A 141 3.65 4.60 -9.27
CA ASP A 141 4.60 4.44 -10.35
C ASP A 141 5.98 4.16 -9.75
N LEU A 142 6.13 2.96 -9.19
CA LEU A 142 7.29 2.57 -8.38
C LEU A 142 7.97 1.35 -9.01
N PRO A 143 8.92 1.56 -9.95
CA PRO A 143 9.50 0.46 -10.73
C PRO A 143 10.35 -0.50 -9.89
N LEU A 144 10.88 -0.03 -8.74
CA LEU A 144 11.70 -0.84 -7.83
C LEU A 144 10.92 -1.47 -6.68
N LEU A 145 9.60 -1.28 -6.60
CA LEU A 145 8.80 -1.79 -5.51
C LEU A 145 8.73 -3.32 -5.56
N GLU A 146 9.11 -3.98 -4.45
CA GLU A 146 9.17 -5.42 -4.34
C GLU A 146 8.06 -6.00 -3.45
N THR A 147 7.66 -5.27 -2.41
CA THR A 147 6.65 -5.74 -1.45
C THR A 147 5.66 -4.66 -1.05
N ILE A 148 4.37 -4.99 -1.09
CA ILE A 148 3.28 -4.18 -0.54
C ILE A 148 2.50 -5.00 0.49
N SER A 149 2.23 -4.40 1.64
CA SER A 149 1.31 -4.94 2.65
C SER A 149 0.25 -3.92 3.07
N PHE A 150 -1.03 -4.20 2.81
CA PHE A 150 -2.16 -3.39 3.25
C PHE A 150 -3.01 -4.12 4.29
N GLN A 151 -2.96 -3.67 5.54
CA GLN A 151 -3.75 -4.25 6.63
C GLN A 151 -4.78 -3.21 7.06
N PHE A 152 -6.08 -3.54 7.03
CA PHE A 152 -7.17 -2.64 7.42
C PHE A 152 -7.11 -1.29 6.68
N VAL A 153 -7.20 -1.33 5.35
CA VAL A 153 -7.15 -0.14 4.49
C VAL A 153 -8.47 -0.02 3.74
N ASN A 154 -9.05 1.19 3.70
CA ASN A 154 -10.24 1.48 2.91
C ASN A 154 -9.88 2.43 1.75
N VAL A 155 -10.22 2.07 0.52
CA VAL A 155 -9.95 2.85 -0.69
C VAL A 155 -11.25 3.39 -1.27
N ASN A 156 -11.39 4.71 -1.37
CA ASN A 156 -12.61 5.33 -1.89
C ASN A 156 -12.69 5.27 -3.43
N ASP A 157 -11.58 5.51 -4.15
CA ASP A 157 -11.52 5.39 -5.62
C ASP A 157 -10.66 4.19 -6.07
N PRO A 158 -11.29 3.06 -6.46
CA PRO A 158 -10.55 1.86 -6.88
C PRO A 158 -10.07 1.89 -8.33
N ARG A 159 -10.46 2.88 -9.15
CA ARG A 159 -10.21 2.85 -10.61
C ARG A 159 -8.73 2.79 -10.97
N GLY A 160 -7.86 3.31 -10.11
CA GLY A 160 -6.41 3.29 -10.28
C GLY A 160 -5.71 2.07 -9.70
N PHE A 161 -6.37 1.28 -8.84
CA PHE A 161 -5.70 0.29 -8.00
C PHE A 161 -4.93 -0.75 -8.81
N GLY A 162 -5.59 -1.46 -9.73
CA GLY A 162 -4.93 -2.49 -10.53
C GLY A 162 -3.83 -1.96 -11.45
N LYS A 163 -4.03 -0.77 -12.03
CA LYS A 163 -3.01 -0.09 -12.86
C LYS A 163 -1.80 0.35 -12.03
N SER A 164 -2.02 0.79 -10.80
CA SER A 164 -0.97 1.19 -9.86
C SER A 164 -0.10 0.00 -9.47
N LEU A 165 -0.68 -1.13 -9.11
CA LEU A 165 0.11 -2.34 -8.85
C LEU A 165 0.87 -2.81 -10.09
N SER A 166 0.24 -2.74 -11.26
CA SER A 166 0.87 -3.18 -12.51
C SER A 166 2.08 -2.32 -12.90
N ARG A 167 2.13 -1.03 -12.52
CA ARG A 167 3.28 -0.14 -12.72
C ARG A 167 4.47 -0.43 -11.79
N SER A 168 4.40 -1.49 -10.99
CA SER A 168 5.50 -2.01 -10.19
C SER A 168 5.90 -3.40 -10.70
N PRO A 169 6.57 -3.50 -11.87
CA PRO A 169 6.89 -4.78 -12.49
C PRO A 169 7.80 -5.69 -11.64
N ARG A 170 8.54 -5.10 -10.68
CA ARG A 170 9.39 -5.83 -9.73
C ARG A 170 8.65 -6.34 -8.48
N LEU A 171 7.35 -6.09 -8.37
CA LEU A 171 6.54 -6.51 -7.23
C LEU A 171 6.52 -8.04 -7.15
N LYS A 172 7.13 -8.58 -6.09
CA LYS A 172 7.20 -10.02 -5.78
C LYS A 172 6.06 -10.45 -4.87
N THR A 173 5.65 -9.57 -3.96
CA THR A 173 4.63 -9.87 -2.95
C THR A 173 3.67 -8.70 -2.81
N PHE A 174 2.39 -8.98 -3.01
CA PHE A 174 1.31 -8.13 -2.54
C PHE A 174 0.49 -8.93 -1.55
N SER A 175 0.26 -8.37 -0.37
CA SER A 175 -0.63 -8.96 0.63
C SER A 175 -1.58 -7.93 1.21
N SER A 176 -2.84 -8.30 1.36
CA SER A 176 -3.80 -7.50 2.10
C SER A 176 -4.64 -8.32 3.06
N TYR A 177 -5.00 -7.71 4.19
CA TYR A 177 -6.06 -8.20 5.06
C TYR A 177 -7.07 -7.09 5.27
N LYS A 178 -8.36 -7.37 5.03
CA LYS A 178 -9.43 -6.37 5.19
C LYS A 178 -9.14 -5.10 4.39
N LEU A 179 -8.95 -5.28 3.08
CA LEU A 179 -8.83 -4.19 2.11
C LEU A 179 -10.22 -3.91 1.53
N TYR A 180 -10.78 -2.74 1.85
CA TYR A 180 -12.13 -2.33 1.49
C TYR A 180 -12.13 -1.39 0.28
N GLY A 181 -13.28 -1.29 -0.38
CA GLY A 181 -13.54 -0.26 -1.39
C GLY A 181 -13.01 -0.58 -2.79
N LEU A 182 -12.81 -1.86 -3.12
CA LEU A 182 -12.33 -2.29 -4.44
C LEU A 182 -13.41 -2.36 -5.54
N LEU A 183 -14.64 -1.88 -5.29
CA LEU A 183 -15.78 -2.04 -6.19
C LEU A 183 -15.63 -1.24 -7.50
N MET A 184 -15.44 -1.93 -8.63
CA MET A 184 -15.37 -1.34 -9.98
C MET A 184 -16.61 -1.61 -10.85
N GLY A 185 -17.73 -1.99 -10.25
CA GLY A 185 -18.93 -2.43 -10.96
C GLY A 185 -18.63 -3.64 -11.85
N SER A 186 -18.94 -3.55 -13.16
CA SER A 186 -18.73 -4.64 -14.11
C SER A 186 -17.29 -4.76 -14.66
N LYS A 187 -16.40 -3.82 -14.33
CA LYS A 187 -15.02 -3.76 -14.84
C LYS A 187 -14.10 -4.68 -14.03
N PHE A 188 -13.02 -5.11 -14.69
CA PHE A 188 -11.99 -5.93 -14.06
C PHE A 188 -10.88 -5.05 -13.46
N HIS A 189 -10.43 -5.40 -12.25
CA HIS A 189 -9.06 -5.09 -11.85
C HIS A 189 -8.11 -5.91 -12.72
N THR A 190 -7.35 -5.26 -13.59
CA THR A 190 -6.38 -5.93 -14.45
C THR A 190 -4.98 -5.72 -13.90
N LEU A 191 -4.31 -6.82 -13.57
CA LEU A 191 -2.97 -6.86 -13.00
C LEU A 191 -1.98 -7.48 -13.98
N ALA A 192 -0.90 -6.75 -14.29
CA ALA A 192 0.25 -7.24 -15.04
C ALA A 192 1.47 -7.25 -14.12
N LEU A 193 1.77 -8.41 -13.53
CA LEU A 193 2.75 -8.56 -12.46
C LEU A 193 3.78 -9.64 -12.84
N PRO A 194 4.76 -9.32 -13.69
CA PRO A 194 5.66 -10.30 -14.32
C PRO A 194 6.48 -11.10 -13.29
N ARG A 195 6.83 -10.49 -12.16
CA ARG A 195 7.67 -11.09 -11.11
C ARG A 195 6.92 -11.45 -9.83
N CYS A 196 5.60 -11.28 -9.79
CA CYS A 196 4.83 -11.54 -8.57
C CYS A 196 4.72 -13.04 -8.30
N GLU A 197 5.15 -13.44 -7.09
CA GLU A 197 5.11 -14.82 -6.61
C GLU A 197 3.93 -15.05 -5.66
N VAL A 198 3.58 -14.03 -4.87
CA VAL A 198 2.52 -14.11 -3.86
C VAL A 198 1.56 -12.94 -4.05
N LEU A 199 0.30 -13.27 -4.29
CA LEU A 199 -0.80 -12.32 -4.40
C LEU A 199 -1.90 -12.72 -3.41
N ASP A 200 -2.01 -11.97 -2.32
CA ASP A 200 -2.94 -12.25 -1.23
C ASP A 200 -3.95 -11.11 -1.05
N PHE A 201 -5.23 -11.44 -1.25
CA PHE A 201 -6.38 -10.57 -1.08
C PHE A 201 -7.29 -11.05 0.07
N HIS A 202 -6.74 -11.62 1.14
CA HIS A 202 -7.54 -12.14 2.25
C HIS A 202 -8.53 -11.09 2.80
N ARG A 203 -9.83 -11.41 2.73
CA ARG A 203 -10.92 -10.49 3.09
C ARG A 203 -10.88 -9.15 2.33
N ALA A 204 -10.57 -9.18 1.04
CA ALA A 204 -10.72 -8.00 0.21
C ALA A 204 -12.21 -7.79 -0.15
N GLU A 205 -12.79 -6.70 0.33
CA GLU A 205 -14.20 -6.34 0.10
C GLU A 205 -14.30 -5.35 -1.07
N GLY A 206 -15.31 -5.55 -1.91
CA GLY A 206 -15.51 -4.88 -3.20
C GLY A 206 -14.71 -5.52 -4.35
N LEU A 207 -13.94 -6.58 -4.14
CA LEU A 207 -13.18 -7.24 -5.21
C LEU A 207 -14.08 -8.19 -6.03
N LEU A 208 -14.86 -7.65 -6.97
CA LEU A 208 -15.79 -8.45 -7.76
C LEU A 208 -15.10 -9.24 -8.89
N ARG A 209 -14.15 -8.61 -9.59
CA ARG A 209 -13.60 -9.14 -10.85
C ARG A 209 -12.11 -8.88 -10.98
N LEU A 210 -11.35 -9.95 -11.22
CA LEU A 210 -9.89 -9.91 -11.33
C LEU A 210 -9.40 -10.53 -12.65
N LYS A 211 -8.52 -9.83 -13.37
CA LYS A 211 -7.74 -10.32 -14.51
C LYS A 211 -6.28 -10.29 -14.13
N LEU A 212 -5.59 -11.41 -14.26
CA LEU A 212 -4.22 -11.55 -13.77
C LEU A 212 -3.31 -12.14 -14.84
N TRP A 213 -2.30 -11.39 -15.23
CA TRP A 213 -1.10 -11.91 -15.88
C TRP A 213 0.06 -11.85 -14.89
N ALA A 214 0.37 -13.00 -14.28
CA ALA A 214 1.46 -13.17 -13.32
C ALA A 214 2.15 -14.53 -13.57
N PRO A 215 3.07 -14.60 -14.54
CA PRO A 215 3.71 -15.86 -14.95
C PRO A 215 4.56 -16.49 -13.86
N LYS A 216 5.07 -15.73 -12.88
CA LYS A 216 5.84 -16.26 -11.74
C LYS A 216 5.02 -16.49 -10.46
N LEU A 217 3.69 -16.38 -10.56
CA LEU A 217 2.78 -16.60 -9.43
C LEU A 217 2.89 -18.04 -8.91
N LYS A 218 3.03 -18.16 -7.59
CA LYS A 218 3.07 -19.44 -6.84
C LYS A 218 1.87 -19.55 -5.89
N THR A 219 1.45 -18.43 -5.30
CA THR A 219 0.35 -18.38 -4.33
C THR A 219 -0.64 -17.29 -4.70
N LEU A 220 -1.91 -17.68 -4.87
CA LEU A 220 -3.04 -16.77 -5.01
C LEU A 220 -4.01 -16.99 -3.85
N ASN A 221 -4.06 -16.07 -2.90
CA ASN A 221 -5.00 -16.16 -1.78
C ASN A 221 -6.19 -15.21 -1.99
N LEU A 222 -7.38 -15.80 -2.09
CA LEU A 222 -8.66 -15.12 -2.28
C LEU A 222 -9.63 -15.50 -1.16
N GLN A 223 -9.10 -15.96 -0.02
CA GLN A 223 -9.89 -16.37 1.14
C GLN A 223 -10.81 -15.24 1.60
N SER A 224 -12.07 -15.58 1.86
CA SER A 224 -13.08 -14.65 2.37
C SER A 224 -13.30 -13.41 1.50
N CYS A 225 -13.02 -13.48 0.20
CA CYS A 225 -13.45 -12.48 -0.78
C CYS A 225 -14.92 -12.72 -1.15
N HIS A 226 -15.84 -12.39 -0.25
CA HIS A 226 -17.26 -12.76 -0.35
C HIS A 226 -17.97 -12.28 -1.62
N GLU A 227 -17.54 -11.17 -2.21
CA GLU A 227 -18.14 -10.57 -3.42
C GLU A 227 -17.45 -11.00 -4.72
N LEU A 228 -16.51 -11.94 -4.67
CA LEU A 228 -15.71 -12.33 -5.82
C LEU A 228 -16.52 -13.14 -6.84
N GLU A 229 -16.87 -12.52 -7.96
CA GLU A 229 -17.65 -13.15 -9.03
C GLU A 229 -16.78 -13.89 -10.05
N LYS A 230 -15.63 -13.31 -10.45
CA LYS A 230 -14.88 -13.79 -11.63
C LYS A 230 -13.39 -13.52 -11.55
N VAL A 231 -12.59 -14.56 -11.79
CA VAL A 231 -11.13 -14.47 -11.90
C VAL A 231 -10.65 -15.10 -13.20
N VAL A 232 -9.93 -14.31 -13.99
CA VAL A 232 -9.34 -14.75 -15.26
C VAL A 232 -7.83 -14.64 -15.19
N ILE A 233 -7.17 -15.79 -15.28
CA ILE A 233 -5.74 -15.90 -15.48
C ILE A 233 -5.45 -15.81 -16.98
N LEU A 234 -4.52 -14.94 -17.34
CA LEU A 234 -4.13 -14.64 -18.71
C LEU A 234 -2.82 -15.35 -19.04
N ASP A 235 -2.77 -16.03 -20.19
CA ASP A 235 -1.52 -16.61 -20.73
C ASP A 235 -0.61 -15.56 -21.35
N ARG A 236 -1.18 -14.43 -21.78
CA ARG A 236 -0.45 -13.35 -22.48
C ARG A 236 -0.50 -12.05 -21.69
N LYS A 237 0.58 -11.28 -21.82
CA LYS A 237 0.71 -9.92 -21.29
C LYS A 237 -0.44 -9.04 -21.81
N PRO A 238 -1.17 -8.30 -20.94
CA PRO A 238 -2.19 -7.37 -21.39
C PRO A 238 -1.57 -6.21 -22.19
N GLN A 239 -2.34 -5.63 -23.12
CA GLN A 239 -1.91 -4.46 -23.89
C GLN A 239 -1.59 -3.27 -22.97
N GLY A 240 -0.58 -2.48 -23.34
CA GLY A 240 -0.18 -1.27 -22.61
C GLY A 240 0.90 -1.49 -21.53
N TYR A 241 1.29 -2.74 -21.26
CA TYR A 241 2.42 -3.06 -20.38
C TYR A 241 3.59 -3.54 -21.25
N THR A 242 4.56 -2.66 -21.49
CA THR A 242 5.69 -2.88 -22.42
C THR A 242 7.01 -2.53 -21.74
N GLY A 243 8.14 -2.95 -22.33
CA GLY A 243 9.48 -2.72 -21.81
C GLY A 243 10.09 -3.95 -21.12
N GLU A 244 11.40 -3.91 -20.93
CA GLU A 244 12.23 -5.03 -20.45
C GLU A 244 11.80 -5.54 -19.07
N ASP A 245 11.32 -4.67 -18.18
CA ASP A 245 10.85 -5.09 -16.86
C ASP A 245 9.58 -5.98 -16.92
N TYR A 246 8.88 -6.01 -18.06
CA TYR A 246 7.73 -6.89 -18.32
C TYR A 246 8.06 -8.05 -19.27
N GLU A 247 9.32 -8.27 -19.60
CA GLU A 247 9.75 -9.51 -20.23
C GLU A 247 9.98 -10.56 -19.15
N VAL A 248 9.64 -11.80 -19.46
CA VAL A 248 9.64 -12.89 -18.50
C VAL A 248 10.43 -14.05 -19.08
N ASP A 249 11.54 -14.35 -18.42
CA ASP A 249 12.38 -15.48 -18.80
C ASP A 249 11.83 -16.79 -18.22
N GLY A 250 11.95 -17.85 -19.02
CA GLY A 250 11.58 -19.21 -18.64
C GLY A 250 10.08 -19.45 -18.50
N GLU A 251 9.75 -20.70 -18.13
CA GLU A 251 8.36 -21.15 -18.12
C GLU A 251 7.51 -20.47 -17.02
N PRO A 252 6.19 -20.30 -17.24
CA PRO A 252 5.26 -19.92 -16.20
C PRO A 252 5.22 -20.93 -15.06
N THR A 253 5.18 -20.44 -13.81
CA THR A 253 5.19 -21.30 -12.62
C THR A 253 3.80 -21.85 -12.31
N PRO A 254 3.68 -23.11 -11.88
CA PRO A 254 2.45 -23.60 -11.27
C PRO A 254 2.09 -22.81 -10.02
N TYR A 255 0.79 -22.69 -9.72
CA TYR A 255 0.30 -21.98 -8.53
C TYR A 255 -0.74 -22.77 -7.74
N THR A 256 -0.81 -22.45 -6.45
CA THR A 256 -1.89 -22.83 -5.54
C THR A 256 -2.85 -21.66 -5.37
N VAL A 257 -4.16 -21.92 -5.42
CA VAL A 257 -5.20 -20.93 -5.14
C VAL A 257 -5.95 -21.28 -3.87
N ASN A 258 -6.17 -20.30 -2.99
CA ASN A 258 -7.04 -20.43 -1.82
C ASN A 258 -8.33 -19.65 -2.04
N ILE A 259 -9.48 -20.33 -2.01
CA ILE A 259 -10.82 -19.76 -2.15
C ILE A 259 -11.71 -20.11 -0.95
N ASP A 260 -11.09 -20.38 0.21
CA ASP A 260 -11.82 -20.70 1.42
C ASP A 260 -12.78 -19.57 1.81
N ASN A 261 -14.00 -19.91 2.22
CA ASN A 261 -15.04 -18.96 2.62
C ASN A 261 -15.39 -17.90 1.56
N VAL A 262 -15.29 -18.22 0.27
CA VAL A 262 -15.89 -17.41 -0.81
C VAL A 262 -17.36 -17.82 -0.97
N CYS A 263 -18.28 -16.87 -1.21
CA CYS A 263 -19.72 -17.15 -1.29
C CYS A 263 -20.07 -18.13 -2.40
N GLU A 264 -19.49 -17.95 -3.59
CA GLU A 264 -19.69 -18.83 -4.73
C GLU A 264 -18.35 -19.17 -5.38
N ARG A 265 -18.31 -20.24 -6.18
CA ARG A 265 -17.11 -20.50 -6.99
C ARG A 265 -16.92 -19.38 -8.00
N PRO A 266 -15.79 -18.65 -8.01
CA PRO A 266 -15.59 -17.58 -8.96
C PRO A 266 -15.57 -18.15 -10.38
N ALA A 267 -16.32 -17.52 -11.28
CA ALA A 267 -16.29 -17.83 -12.70
C ALA A 267 -14.90 -17.55 -13.32
N GLY A 268 -14.70 -18.02 -14.55
CA GLY A 268 -13.45 -17.85 -15.28
C GLY A 268 -12.61 -19.12 -15.28
N ASN A 269 -11.29 -18.97 -15.21
CA ASN A 269 -10.36 -20.09 -15.36
C ASN A 269 -9.37 -20.23 -14.18
N VAL A 270 -9.52 -19.49 -13.07
CA VAL A 270 -8.57 -19.60 -11.94
C VAL A 270 -8.50 -21.00 -11.32
N LEU A 271 -9.60 -21.75 -11.34
CA LEU A 271 -9.64 -23.11 -10.79
C LEU A 271 -9.31 -24.19 -11.83
N THR A 272 -9.30 -23.83 -13.11
CA THR A 272 -9.17 -24.77 -14.24
C THR A 272 -7.98 -24.46 -15.15
N HIS A 273 -7.22 -23.40 -14.86
CA HIS A 273 -6.03 -23.04 -15.62
C HIS A 273 -5.03 -24.18 -15.56
N THR A 274 -4.30 -24.42 -16.65
CA THR A 274 -3.23 -25.43 -16.75
C THR A 274 -2.11 -25.28 -15.71
N ARG A 275 -1.99 -24.10 -15.08
CA ARG A 275 -0.99 -23.78 -14.05
C ARG A 275 -1.54 -23.97 -12.63
N CYS A 276 -2.85 -24.08 -12.45
CA CYS A 276 -3.45 -24.31 -11.15
C CYS A 276 -3.24 -25.78 -10.76
N VAL A 277 -2.35 -26.04 -9.81
CA VAL A 277 -2.02 -27.40 -9.37
C VAL A 277 -2.75 -27.81 -8.09
N ARG A 278 -3.28 -26.84 -7.35
CA ARG A 278 -3.94 -27.07 -6.07
C ARG A 278 -4.94 -25.97 -5.75
N VAL A 279 -6.13 -26.37 -5.34
CA VAL A 279 -7.18 -25.50 -4.80
C VAL A 279 -7.32 -25.78 -3.31
N LEU A 280 -7.26 -24.74 -2.49
CA LEU A 280 -7.48 -24.76 -1.05
C LEU A 280 -8.85 -24.16 -0.72
N GLY A 281 -9.50 -24.71 0.30
CA GLY A 281 -10.80 -24.27 0.78
C GLY A 281 -11.98 -24.87 0.01
N LYS A 282 -13.18 -24.67 0.57
CA LYS A 282 -14.45 -24.91 -0.11
C LYS A 282 -15.24 -23.59 -0.15
N PRO A 283 -15.99 -23.31 -1.23
CA PRO A 283 -17.01 -22.27 -1.19
C PRO A 283 -18.02 -22.54 -0.08
N PHE A 284 -18.77 -21.52 0.34
CA PHE A 284 -19.98 -21.74 1.13
C PHE A 284 -20.95 -22.62 0.32
N ASP A 285 -21.49 -23.66 0.96
CA ASP A 285 -22.60 -24.46 0.43
C ASP A 285 -23.91 -23.66 0.52
#